data_AF-A0A7C5XAA9-F1
#
_entry.id   AF-A0A7C5XAA9-F1
#
_cell.length_a   1.000
_cell.length_b   1.000
_cell.length_c   1.000
_cell.angle_alpha   90.00
_cell.angle_beta   90.00
_cell.angle_gamma   90.00
#
_symmetry.space_group_name_H-M   'P 1'
#
loop_
_entity.id
_entity.type
_entity.pdbx_description
1 polymer ?
#
loop_
_entity_poly.entity_id
_entity_poly.type
_entity_poly.pdbx_seq_one_letter_code
_entity_poly.pdbx_strand_id
1 'polypeptide(L)' 'MARRRKYEGLNPFVAAGLIKFSEEGELERIKFTPRVAIAISVAVILAILALNLVLPPI' A
#
# COMPACT_ATOMS: atom_id res chain seq x y z
N MET A 1 34.58 -16.99 -10.25
CA MET A 1 33.56 -16.93 -9.17
C MET A 1 32.92 -15.56 -9.19
N ALA A 2 31.71 -15.43 -9.75
CA ALA A 2 30.99 -14.17 -9.80
C ALA A 2 30.53 -13.81 -8.39
N ARG A 3 31.13 -12.75 -7.84
CA ARG A 3 30.85 -12.20 -6.51
C ARG A 3 29.37 -11.77 -6.50
N ARG A 4 28.50 -12.58 -5.87
CA ARG A 4 27.07 -12.27 -5.64
C ARG A 4 27.01 -10.93 -4.91
N ARG A 5 26.79 -9.85 -5.64
CA ARG A 5 26.43 -8.55 -5.06
C ARG A 5 25.06 -8.77 -4.44
N LYS A 6 24.96 -8.62 -3.11
CA LYS A 6 23.69 -8.48 -2.42
C LYS A 6 22.92 -7.38 -3.16
N TYR A 7 21.84 -7.75 -3.85
CA TYR A 7 20.89 -6.78 -4.36
C TYR A 7 20.14 -6.23 -3.14
N GLU A 8 20.47 -4.99 -2.76
CA GLU A 8 19.72 -4.20 -1.77
C GLU A 8 18.54 -3.45 -2.41
N GLY A 9 18.18 -3.78 -3.66
CA GLY A 9 17.09 -3.19 -4.42
C GLY A 9 16.15 -4.23 -5.04
N LEU A 10 15.07 -3.75 -5.64
CA LEU A 10 14.03 -4.52 -6.34
C LEU A 10 14.65 -5.63 -7.20
N ASN A 11 14.15 -6.86 -7.08
CA ASN A 11 14.72 -7.99 -7.79
C ASN A 11 14.66 -7.73 -9.32
N PRO A 12 15.76 -7.92 -10.07
CA PRO A 12 15.79 -7.70 -11.51
C PRO A 12 14.69 -8.45 -12.28
N PHE A 13 14.22 -9.59 -11.78
CA PHE A 13 13.13 -10.34 -12.41
C PHE A 13 11.76 -9.67 -12.28
N VAL A 14 11.54 -8.95 -11.16
CA VAL A 14 10.34 -8.13 -10.96
C VAL A 14 10.44 -6.81 -11.71
N ALA A 15 11.62 -6.17 -11.73
CA ALA A 15 11.85 -4.97 -12.54
C ALA A 15 11.61 -5.22 -14.06
N ALA A 16 11.94 -6.43 -14.53
CA ALA A 16 11.71 -6.86 -15.90
C ALA A 16 10.27 -7.35 -16.17
N GLY A 17 9.39 -7.36 -15.15
CA GLY A 17 8.01 -7.85 -15.28
C GLY A 17 7.88 -9.36 -15.54
N LEU A 18 8.95 -10.12 -15.31
CA LEU A 18 9.00 -11.56 -15.55
C LEU A 18 8.39 -12.37 -14.40
N ILE A 19 8.25 -11.75 -13.22
CA ILE A 19 7.66 -12.34 -12.01
C ILE A 19 6.72 -11.31 -11.40
N LYS A 20 5.59 -11.75 -10.84
CA LYS A 20 4.61 -10.84 -10.21
C LYS A 20 5.14 -10.34 -8.87
N PHE A 21 4.99 -9.04 -8.62
CA PHE A 21 5.22 -8.37 -7.34
C PHE A 21 4.49 -8.99 -6.13
N SER A 22 3.53 -9.90 -6.34
CA SER A 22 2.88 -10.63 -5.25
C SER A 22 3.68 -11.82 -4.72
N GLU A 23 4.64 -12.34 -5.48
CA GLU A 23 5.48 -13.49 -5.07
C GLU A 23 6.74 -13.04 -4.34
N GLU A 24 7.22 -11.83 -4.61
CA GLU A 24 8.27 -11.20 -3.81
C GLU A 24 7.58 -10.42 -2.69
N GLY A 25 7.98 -10.64 -1.44
CA GLY A 25 7.35 -10.10 -0.23
C GLY A 25 7.30 -8.57 -0.09
N GLU A 26 7.27 -7.80 -1.17
CA GLU A 26 6.99 -6.36 -1.14
C GLU A 26 5.57 -6.05 -0.65
N LEU A 27 4.61 -6.97 -0.84
CA LEU A 27 3.29 -6.88 -0.20
C LEU A 27 3.38 -6.99 1.33
N GLU A 28 4.44 -7.59 1.90
CA GLU A 28 4.62 -7.66 3.36
C GLU A 28 5.11 -6.34 3.97
N ARG A 29 5.67 -5.41 3.17
CA ARG A 29 6.03 -4.07 3.65
C ARG A 29 4.79 -3.19 3.86
N ILE A 30 3.72 -3.44 3.13
CA ILE A 30 2.43 -2.78 3.36
C ILE A 30 1.74 -3.54 4.49
N LYS A 31 2.09 -3.18 5.73
CA LYS A 31 1.53 -3.75 6.97
C LYS A 31 0.00 -3.60 7.07
N PHE A 32 -0.59 -2.78 6.20
CA PHE A 32 -2.02 -2.58 6.07
C PHE A 32 -2.61 -3.49 5.00
N THR A 33 -3.49 -4.39 5.41
CA THR A 33 -4.26 -5.18 4.45
C THR A 33 -5.17 -4.26 3.61
N PRO A 34 -5.45 -4.60 2.34
CA PRO A 34 -6.35 -3.81 1.49
C PRO A 34 -7.73 -3.56 2.13
N ARG A 35 -8.22 -4.50 2.94
CA ARG A 35 -9.47 -4.37 3.69
C ARG A 35 -9.43 -3.23 4.69
N VAL A 36 -8.31 -3.03 5.37
CA VAL A 36 -8.15 -1.95 6.35
C VAL A 36 -8.04 -0.61 5.64
N ALA A 37 -7.38 -0.54 4.49
CA ALA A 37 -7.35 0.68 3.68
C ALA A 37 -8.77 1.13 3.27
N ILE A 38 -9.59 0.19 2.78
CA ILE A 38 -10.99 0.45 2.44
C ILE A 38 -11.78 0.95 3.66
N ALA A 39 -11.62 0.29 4.82
CA ALA A 39 -12.32 0.68 6.05
C ALA A 39 -11.94 2.10 6.50
N ILE A 40 -10.66 2.46 6.43
CA ILE A 40 -10.17 3.81 6.77
C ILE A 40 -10.78 4.85 5.81
N SER A 41 -10.79 4.58 4.50
CA SER A 41 -11.36 5.49 3.51
C SER A 41 -12.85 5.76 3.79
N VAL A 42 -13.63 4.71 4.06
CA VAL A 42 -15.06 4.86 4.39
C VAL A 42 -15.25 5.65 5.69
N ALA A 43 -14.44 5.38 6.72
CA ALA A 43 -14.53 6.08 8.00
C ALA A 43 -14.25 7.59 7.86
N VAL A 44 -13.25 7.97 7.07
CA VAL A 44 -12.92 9.38 6.81
C VAL A 44 -14.06 10.10 6.10
N ILE A 45 -14.65 9.48 5.07
CA ILE A 45 -15.79 10.06 4.35
C ILE A 45 -16.96 10.31 5.29
N LEU A 46 -17.31 9.33 6.12
CA LEU A 46 -18.40 9.45 7.09
C LEU A 46 -18.12 10.54 8.13
N ALA A 47 -16.87 10.66 8.59
CA ALA A 47 -16.48 11.70 9.54
C ALA A 47 -16.64 13.11 8.94
N ILE A 48 -16.23 13.31 7.69
CA ILE A 48 -16.40 14.59 6.98
C ILE A 48 -17.89 14.91 6.80
N LEU A 49 -18.71 13.93 6.40
CA LEU A 49 -20.15 14.12 6.27
C LEU A 49 -20.80 14.48 7.61
N ALA A 50 -20.44 13.78 8.68
CA ALA A 50 -20.93 14.08 10.03
C ALA A 50 -20.52 15.49 10.48
N LEU A 51 -19.27 15.88 10.24
CA LEU A 51 -18.79 17.23 10.54
C LEU A 51 -19.57 18.29 9.77
N ASN A 52 -19.84 18.08 8.48
CA ASN A 52 -20.63 18.99 7.64
C ASN A 52 -22.09 19.10 8.12
N LEU A 53 -22.66 18.02 8.67
CA LEU A 53 -24.02 18.07 9.23
C LEU A 53 -24.09 18.80 10.59
N VAL A 54 -23.02 18.71 11.39
CA VAL A 54 -22.99 19.28 12.76
C VAL A 54 -22.51 20.73 12.76
N LEU A 55 -21.58 21.09 11.88
CA LEU A 55 -21.05 22.44 11.80
C LEU A 55 -21.93 23.29 10.86
N PRO A 56 -22.45 24.43 11.32
CA PRO A 56 -23.16 25.34 10.44
C PRO A 56 -22.20 25.84 9.33
N PRO A 57 -22.70 26.04 8.09
CA PRO A 57 -21.90 26.67 7.05
C PRO A 57 -21.51 28.07 7.52
N ILE A 58 -20.20 28.31 7.62
CA ILE A 58 -19.60 29.61 7.96
C ILE A 58 -19.90 30.60 6.85
#